data_AF-I2PZY2-F1
#
_entry.id   AF-I2PZY2-F1
#
_cell.length_a   1.000
_cell.length_b   1.000
_cell.length_c   1.000
_cell.angle_alpha   90.00
_cell.angle_beta   90.00
_cell.angle_gamma   90.00
#
_symmetry.space_group_name_H-M   'P 1'
#
loop_
_entity.id
_entity.type
_entity.pdbx_description
1 polymer ?
#
loop_
_entity_poly.entity_id
_entity_poly.type
_entity_poly.pdbx_seq_one_letter_code
_entity_poly.pdbx_strand_id
1 'polypeptide(L)'
;MNRIPYDGSIDEMASCPHCGALNGEKHYVGCIDEECPQCGSLILTCGCGVLAAEDHALAVRQLYDAIDNPIAGWALAAIYPHKSPIGLAGWLWVCLHSDRDLVASLALTQVGTLASMKPSFCDVAGRPRYMVGDIARALGYDKPEVLEMEKAFAGIESLRNTEKCVRIN
;
A
#
# COMPACT_ATOMS: atom_id res chain seq x y z
N MET A 1 15.76 -13.72 1.28
CA MET A 1 14.96 -13.60 2.52
C MET A 1 14.23 -14.90 2.76
N ASN A 2 14.20 -15.40 4.00
CA ASN A 2 13.61 -16.72 4.31
C ASN A 2 12.17 -16.53 4.78
N ARG A 3 11.24 -16.46 3.81
CA ARG A 3 9.80 -16.61 4.04
C ARG A 3 9.54 -17.95 4.74
N ILE A 4 8.62 -17.96 5.70
CA ILE A 4 8.25 -19.17 6.42
C ILE A 4 7.45 -20.07 5.47
N PRO A 5 7.83 -21.36 5.31
CA PRO A 5 6.99 -22.31 4.60
C PRO A 5 5.63 -22.49 5.30
N TYR A 6 4.57 -22.70 4.53
CA TYR A 6 3.28 -23.10 5.08
C TYR A 6 3.45 -24.42 5.84
N ASP A 7 3.04 -24.44 7.11
CA ASP A 7 3.27 -25.55 8.03
C ASP A 7 2.06 -26.50 8.15
N GLY A 8 0.95 -26.20 7.45
CA GLY A 8 -0.28 -26.99 7.51
C GLY A 8 -1.05 -26.83 8.84
N SER A 9 -0.69 -25.87 9.68
CA SER A 9 -1.32 -25.67 11.00
C SER A 9 -2.74 -25.12 10.93
N ILE A 10 -3.12 -24.50 9.80
CA ILE A 10 -4.48 -24.03 9.54
C ILE A 10 -5.35 -25.24 9.18
N ASP A 11 -6.12 -25.71 10.15
CA ASP A 11 -7.18 -26.74 10.01
C ASP A 11 -6.74 -28.07 9.37
N GLU A 12 -5.47 -28.47 9.55
CA GLU A 12 -4.88 -29.69 8.96
C GLU A 12 -5.04 -29.75 7.42
N MET A 13 -5.17 -28.59 6.77
CA MET A 13 -5.37 -28.52 5.32
C MET A 13 -4.06 -28.85 4.58
N ALA A 14 -4.17 -29.58 3.46
CA ALA A 14 -3.03 -29.92 2.62
C ALA A 14 -2.40 -28.70 1.92
N SER A 15 -3.14 -27.59 1.83
CA SER A 15 -2.74 -26.35 1.18
C SER A 15 -3.37 -25.14 1.85
N CYS A 16 -2.67 -24.00 1.86
CA CYS A 16 -3.22 -22.73 2.33
C CYS A 16 -4.49 -22.35 1.53
N PRO A 17 -5.62 -22.02 2.19
CA PRO A 17 -6.88 -21.73 1.50
C PRO A 17 -6.84 -20.43 0.68
N HIS A 18 -5.92 -19.51 1.02
CA HIS A 18 -5.84 -18.20 0.39
C HIS A 18 -4.87 -18.12 -0.79
N CYS A 19 -3.77 -18.87 -0.74
CA CYS A 19 -2.78 -18.86 -1.84
C CYS A 19 -2.52 -20.23 -2.47
N GLY A 20 -3.04 -21.32 -1.91
CA GLY A 20 -2.86 -22.67 -2.44
C GLY A 20 -1.47 -23.27 -2.22
N ALA A 21 -0.57 -22.60 -1.48
CA ALA A 21 0.74 -23.16 -1.15
C ALA A 21 0.59 -24.47 -0.38
N LEU A 22 1.28 -25.52 -0.81
CA LEU A 22 1.25 -26.84 -0.16
C LEU A 22 2.08 -26.84 1.13
N ASN A 23 1.87 -27.83 1.99
CA ASN A 23 2.69 -27.99 3.20
C ASN A 23 4.18 -28.11 2.84
N GLY A 24 5.01 -27.25 3.43
CA GLY A 24 6.45 -27.12 3.15
C GLY A 24 6.79 -26.17 1.99
N GLU A 25 5.79 -25.66 1.26
CA GLU A 25 5.99 -24.61 0.24
C GLU A 25 5.86 -23.21 0.83
N LYS A 26 6.44 -22.22 0.17
CA LYS A 26 6.26 -20.82 0.56
C LYS A 26 4.91 -20.33 0.03
N HIS A 27 4.24 -19.47 0.82
CA HIS A 27 3.05 -18.76 0.37
C HIS A 27 3.30 -17.98 -0.94
N TYR A 28 2.26 -17.60 -1.67
CA TYR A 28 2.41 -16.53 -2.68
C TYR A 28 2.52 -15.16 -2.02
N VAL A 29 3.21 -14.23 -2.68
CA VAL A 29 3.37 -12.86 -2.19
C VAL A 29 1.98 -12.23 -2.04
N GLY A 30 1.74 -11.59 -0.89
CA GLY A 30 0.45 -10.98 -0.58
C GLY A 30 -0.57 -11.93 0.08
N CYS A 31 -0.18 -13.17 0.40
CA CYS A 31 -1.06 -14.10 1.12
C CYS A 31 -1.41 -13.57 2.52
N ILE A 32 -2.70 -13.58 2.85
CA ILE A 32 -3.22 -13.04 4.12
C ILE A 32 -2.86 -13.91 5.33
N ASP A 33 -2.57 -15.20 5.10
CA ASP A 33 -2.17 -16.16 6.14
C ASP A 33 -0.65 -16.22 6.37
N GLU A 34 0.15 -15.53 5.56
CA GLU A 34 1.60 -15.64 5.71
C GLU A 34 2.08 -14.89 6.95
N GLU A 35 2.89 -15.54 7.78
CA GLU A 35 3.45 -14.96 9.00
C GLU A 35 4.85 -14.37 8.81
N CYS A 36 5.11 -13.29 9.54
CA CYS A 36 6.41 -12.65 9.62
C CYS A 36 7.39 -13.50 10.46
N PRO A 37 8.55 -13.93 9.91
CA PRO A 37 9.52 -14.73 10.67
C PRO A 37 10.18 -13.97 11.82
N GLN A 38 10.06 -12.64 11.86
CA GLN A 38 10.67 -11.81 12.91
C GLN A 38 9.74 -11.57 14.10
N CYS A 39 8.44 -11.34 13.86
CA CYS A 39 7.50 -10.96 14.93
C CYS A 39 6.28 -11.88 15.06
N GLY A 40 6.12 -12.89 14.20
CA GLY A 40 4.99 -13.82 14.21
C GLY A 40 3.64 -13.22 13.83
N SER A 41 3.58 -11.93 13.47
CA SER A 41 2.35 -11.31 12.98
C SER A 41 2.12 -11.61 11.50
N LEU A 42 0.88 -11.55 11.03
CA LEU A 42 0.57 -11.65 9.61
C LEU A 42 1.36 -10.60 8.81
N ILE A 43 2.03 -11.03 7.73
CA ILE A 43 2.91 -10.20 6.89
C ILE A 43 2.21 -8.92 6.44
N LEU A 44 0.93 -9.01 6.06
CA LEU A 44 0.18 -7.87 5.58
C LEU A 44 -0.03 -6.76 6.63
N THR A 45 0.02 -7.13 7.91
CA THR A 45 -0.13 -6.20 9.05
C THR A 45 1.21 -5.86 9.70
N CYS A 46 2.28 -6.54 9.31
CA CYS A 46 3.60 -6.41 9.89
C CYS A 46 4.30 -5.13 9.42
N GLY A 47 4.89 -4.38 10.35
CA GLY A 47 5.72 -3.19 10.06
C GLY A 47 7.23 -3.44 10.12
N CYS A 48 7.69 -4.68 10.24
CA CYS A 48 9.11 -5.01 10.43
C CYS A 48 9.97 -4.85 9.16
N GLY A 49 9.36 -4.67 7.98
CA GLY A 49 10.11 -4.58 6.72
C GLY A 49 10.76 -5.91 6.31
N VAL A 50 10.13 -7.03 6.66
CA VAL A 50 10.64 -8.39 6.36
C VAL A 50 10.28 -8.88 4.96
N LEU A 51 9.83 -8.01 4.06
CA LEU A 51 9.64 -8.35 2.65
C LEU A 51 10.74 -7.67 1.84
N ALA A 52 11.15 -8.29 0.73
CA ALA A 52 11.93 -7.58 -0.26
C ALA A 52 11.09 -6.42 -0.81
N ALA A 53 11.74 -5.32 -1.23
CA ALA A 53 11.04 -4.13 -1.73
C ALA A 53 10.04 -4.46 -2.85
N GLU A 54 10.41 -5.38 -3.76
CA GLU A 54 9.57 -5.86 -4.87
C GLU A 54 8.32 -6.61 -4.36
N ASP A 55 8.52 -7.58 -3.46
CA ASP A 55 7.41 -8.35 -2.85
C ASP A 55 6.48 -7.44 -2.05
N HIS A 56 7.06 -6.49 -1.32
CA HIS A 56 6.33 -5.50 -0.55
C HIS A 56 5.45 -4.62 -1.47
N ALA A 57 6.00 -4.14 -2.59
CA ALA A 57 5.27 -3.35 -3.58
C ALA A 57 4.13 -4.13 -4.24
N LEU A 58 4.36 -5.40 -4.56
CA LEU A 58 3.31 -6.25 -5.12
C LEU A 58 2.17 -6.50 -4.13
N ALA A 59 2.48 -6.79 -2.86
CA ALA A 59 1.48 -6.99 -1.82
C ALA A 59 0.64 -5.72 -1.58
N VAL A 60 1.31 -4.56 -1.49
CA VAL A 60 0.63 -3.26 -1.37
C VAL A 60 -0.28 -2.99 -2.55
N ARG A 61 0.17 -3.30 -3.77
CA ARG A 61 -0.63 -3.12 -4.99
C ARG A 61 -1.88 -3.97 -5.02
N GLN A 62 -1.76 -5.26 -4.69
CA GLN A 62 -2.89 -6.17 -4.62
C GLN A 62 -3.93 -5.71 -3.60
N LEU A 63 -3.48 -5.28 -2.42
CA LEU A 63 -4.36 -4.75 -1.37
C LEU A 63 -5.02 -3.44 -1.81
N TYR A 64 -4.28 -2.55 -2.46
CA TYR A 64 -4.82 -1.31 -3.00
C TYR A 64 -5.94 -1.56 -4.01
N ASP A 65 -5.74 -2.50 -4.95
CA ASP A 65 -6.74 -2.84 -5.96
C ASP A 65 -7.99 -3.50 -5.37
N ALA A 66 -7.88 -4.10 -4.18
CA ALA A 66 -9.00 -4.70 -3.45
C ALA A 66 -9.83 -3.69 -2.64
N ILE A 67 -9.38 -2.44 -2.47
CA ILE A 67 -10.14 -1.40 -1.78
C ILE A 67 -11.17 -0.81 -2.74
N ASP A 68 -12.44 -1.09 -2.46
CA ASP A 68 -13.57 -0.77 -3.34
C ASP A 68 -14.23 0.59 -3.06
N ASN A 69 -14.00 1.18 -1.88
CA ASN A 69 -14.66 2.41 -1.47
C ASN A 69 -13.85 3.29 -0.51
N PRO A 70 -14.19 4.61 -0.40
CA PRO A 70 -13.46 5.54 0.45
C PRO A 70 -13.46 5.22 1.93
N ILE A 71 -14.56 4.68 2.47
CA ILE A 71 -14.67 4.36 3.89
C ILE A 71 -13.68 3.25 4.25
N ALA A 72 -13.57 2.22 3.39
CA ALA A 72 -12.60 1.15 3.56
C ALA A 72 -11.16 1.69 3.52
N GLY A 73 -10.83 2.53 2.53
CA GLY A 73 -9.50 3.15 2.44
C GLY A 73 -9.12 3.91 3.72
N TRP A 74 -10.04 4.75 4.23
CA TRP A 74 -9.85 5.48 5.49
C TRP A 74 -9.71 4.57 6.71
N ALA A 75 -10.55 3.55 6.81
CA ALA A 75 -10.49 2.60 7.92
C ALA A 75 -9.14 1.89 7.96
N LEU A 76 -8.65 1.40 6.82
CA LEU A 76 -7.36 0.72 6.74
C LEU A 76 -6.20 1.66 7.10
N ALA A 77 -6.20 2.88 6.57
CA ALA A 77 -5.19 3.90 6.85
C ALA A 77 -5.11 4.30 8.33
N ALA A 78 -6.25 4.28 9.03
CA ALA A 78 -6.36 4.67 10.43
C ALA A 78 -6.04 3.52 11.41
N ILE A 79 -6.39 2.28 11.06
CA ILE A 79 -6.28 1.13 11.96
C ILE A 79 -4.89 0.50 11.90
N TYR A 80 -4.29 0.42 10.72
CA TYR A 80 -3.07 -0.35 10.52
C TYR A 80 -1.81 0.53 10.52
N PRO A 81 -0.65 0.00 10.98
CA PRO A 81 0.61 0.72 10.91
C PRO A 81 0.93 1.14 9.48
N HIS A 82 1.34 2.39 9.28
CA HIS A 82 1.69 2.90 7.94
C HIS A 82 2.86 2.16 7.27
N LYS A 83 3.71 1.48 8.06
CA LYS A 83 4.80 0.63 7.55
C LYS A 83 4.36 -0.76 7.13
N SER A 84 3.12 -1.14 7.41
CA SER A 84 2.56 -2.42 6.97
C SER A 84 2.01 -2.33 5.54
N PRO A 85 2.03 -3.43 4.77
CA PRO A 85 1.42 -3.46 3.43
C PRO A 85 -0.01 -2.91 3.40
N ILE A 86 -0.85 -3.33 4.34
CA ILE A 86 -2.26 -2.93 4.39
C ILE A 86 -2.45 -1.47 4.80
N GLY A 87 -1.66 -0.98 5.75
CA GLY A 87 -1.70 0.43 6.15
C GLY A 87 -1.26 1.34 5.00
N LEU A 88 -0.17 0.99 4.32
CA LEU A 88 0.30 1.75 3.15
C LEU A 88 -0.71 1.72 2.00
N ALA A 89 -1.31 0.56 1.71
CA ALA A 89 -2.36 0.46 0.69
C ALA A 89 -3.55 1.38 1.01
N GLY A 90 -3.99 1.41 2.27
CA GLY A 90 -5.03 2.34 2.74
C GLY A 90 -4.64 3.81 2.53
N TRP A 91 -3.44 4.20 2.95
CA TRP A 91 -2.95 5.57 2.77
C TRP A 91 -2.81 5.97 1.30
N LEU A 92 -2.27 5.09 0.45
CA LEU A 92 -2.18 5.33 -0.98
C LEU A 92 -3.58 5.50 -1.59
N TRP A 93 -4.52 4.63 -1.23
CA TRP A 93 -5.88 4.72 -1.73
C TRP A 93 -6.52 6.05 -1.33
N VAL A 94 -6.44 6.40 -0.05
CA VAL A 94 -6.99 7.64 0.50
C VAL A 94 -6.40 8.87 -0.17
N CYS A 95 -5.07 8.98 -0.20
CA CYS A 95 -4.38 10.16 -0.73
C CYS A 95 -4.59 10.31 -2.24
N LEU A 96 -4.68 9.19 -2.97
CA LEU A 96 -4.93 9.23 -4.40
C LEU A 96 -6.41 9.49 -4.68
N HIS A 97 -7.37 8.87 -4.01
CA HIS A 97 -8.79 8.92 -4.40
C HIS A 97 -9.67 9.94 -3.68
N SER A 98 -9.27 10.44 -2.51
CA SER A 98 -10.09 11.40 -1.75
C SER A 98 -10.08 12.81 -2.35
N ASP A 99 -10.96 13.66 -1.83
CA ASP A 99 -10.96 15.08 -2.14
C ASP A 99 -9.57 15.70 -1.83
N ARG A 100 -9.11 16.56 -2.74
CA ARG A 100 -7.74 17.08 -2.71
C ARG A 100 -7.55 18.10 -1.61
N ASP A 101 -8.58 18.89 -1.32
CA ASP A 101 -8.52 19.90 -0.27
C ASP A 101 -8.59 19.21 1.09
N LEU A 102 -9.29 18.07 1.19
CA LEU A 102 -9.24 17.20 2.36
C LEU A 102 -7.83 16.62 2.58
N VAL A 103 -7.20 16.03 1.55
CA VAL A 103 -5.85 15.46 1.66
C VAL A 103 -4.82 16.54 1.99
N ALA A 104 -4.89 17.69 1.33
CA ALA A 104 -4.01 18.82 1.61
C ALA A 104 -4.22 19.34 3.04
N SER A 105 -5.48 19.45 3.50
CA SER A 105 -5.77 19.84 4.88
C SER A 105 -5.15 18.85 5.86
N LEU A 106 -5.27 17.55 5.64
CA LEU A 106 -4.68 16.55 6.53
C LEU A 106 -3.16 16.59 6.57
N ALA A 107 -2.52 16.77 5.41
CA ALA A 107 -1.07 16.97 5.33
C ALA A 107 -0.63 18.25 6.07
N LEU A 108 -1.47 19.28 6.12
CA LEU A 108 -1.14 20.56 6.78
C LEU A 108 -1.52 20.60 8.27
N THR A 109 -2.57 19.89 8.70
CA THR A 109 -3.14 20.00 10.04
C THR A 109 -2.72 18.90 10.99
N GLN A 110 -2.43 17.69 10.50
CA GLN A 110 -1.87 16.68 11.39
C GLN A 110 -0.40 17.01 11.62
N VAL A 111 -0.06 17.42 12.85
CA VAL A 111 1.29 17.24 13.41
C VAL A 111 1.53 15.72 13.44
N GLY A 112 1.92 15.13 12.31
CA GLY A 112 1.82 13.69 12.10
C GLY A 112 2.45 13.22 10.79
N THR A 113 2.27 11.94 10.46
CA THR A 113 3.05 11.18 9.47
C THR A 113 3.03 11.77 8.06
N LEU A 114 2.01 12.53 7.66
CA LEU A 114 1.94 13.18 6.33
C LEU A 114 2.37 14.64 6.32
N ALA A 115 2.75 15.24 7.46
CA ALA A 115 3.20 16.63 7.52
C ALA A 115 4.48 16.90 6.71
N SER A 116 5.28 15.85 6.51
CA SER A 116 6.52 15.89 5.73
C SER A 116 6.28 15.71 4.23
N MET A 117 5.03 15.44 3.80
CA MET A 117 4.72 15.12 2.42
C MET A 117 4.94 16.32 1.51
N LYS A 118 5.92 16.21 0.61
CA LYS A 118 6.21 17.22 -0.41
C LYS A 118 5.52 16.82 -1.70
N PRO A 119 4.68 17.67 -2.30
CA PRO A 119 4.06 17.36 -3.58
C PRO A 119 5.12 17.32 -4.69
N SER A 120 5.01 16.35 -5.58
CA SER A 120 5.82 16.27 -6.80
C SER A 120 5.61 17.47 -7.72
N PHE A 121 4.38 18.01 -7.78
CA PHE A 121 4.06 19.22 -8.53
C PHE A 121 2.79 19.90 -8.01
N CYS A 122 2.48 21.09 -8.53
CA CYS A 122 1.18 21.75 -8.35
C CYS A 122 0.46 21.84 -9.69
N ASP A 123 -0.88 21.79 -9.69
CA ASP A 123 -1.66 22.03 -10.91
C ASP A 123 -1.76 23.52 -11.26
N VAL A 124 -2.42 23.84 -12.38
CA VAL A 124 -2.61 25.23 -12.86
C VAL A 124 -3.35 26.13 -11.88
N ALA A 125 -4.10 25.56 -10.93
CA ALA A 125 -4.79 26.31 -9.87
C ALA A 125 -3.94 26.41 -8.59
N GLY A 126 -2.67 26.00 -8.64
CA GLY A 126 -1.76 25.99 -7.50
C GLY A 126 -2.00 24.85 -6.51
N ARG A 127 -2.87 23.88 -6.81
CA ARG A 127 -3.20 22.79 -5.88
C ARG A 127 -2.14 21.69 -5.92
N PRO A 128 -1.70 21.17 -4.75
CA PRO A 128 -0.66 20.17 -4.69
C PRO A 128 -1.07 18.85 -5.34
N ARG A 129 -0.09 18.17 -5.92
CA ARG A 129 -0.21 16.87 -6.58
C ARG A 129 0.82 15.93 -6.00
N TYR A 130 0.33 14.87 -5.38
CA TYR A 130 1.14 13.84 -4.75
C TYR A 130 1.19 12.62 -5.65
N MET A 131 2.40 12.13 -5.87
CA MET A 131 2.66 10.85 -6.51
C MET A 131 2.80 9.75 -5.44
N VAL A 132 2.78 8.49 -5.88
CA VAL A 132 2.97 7.33 -5.00
C VAL A 132 4.27 7.46 -4.20
N GLY A 133 5.35 7.90 -4.84
CA GLY A 133 6.63 8.13 -4.18
C GLY A 133 6.63 9.27 -3.16
N ASP A 134 5.75 10.27 -3.28
CA ASP A 134 5.63 11.33 -2.26
C ASP A 134 5.01 10.79 -0.98
N ILE A 135 3.95 9.99 -1.14
CA ILE A 135 3.21 9.39 -0.04
C ILE A 135 4.10 8.36 0.67
N ALA A 136 4.73 7.45 -0.07
CA ALA A 136 5.62 6.44 0.50
C ALA A 136 6.80 7.07 1.27
N ARG A 137 7.45 8.10 0.73
CA ARG A 137 8.52 8.82 1.45
C ARG A 137 8.03 9.51 2.70
N ALA A 138 6.86 10.16 2.66
CA ALA A 138 6.28 10.82 3.82
C ALA A 138 6.01 9.81 4.96
N LEU A 139 5.57 8.60 4.60
CA LEU A 139 5.34 7.49 5.52
C LEU A 139 6.63 6.77 5.97
N GLY A 140 7.81 7.25 5.57
CA GLY A 140 9.09 6.79 6.09
C GLY A 140 9.66 5.53 5.42
N TYR A 141 9.24 5.24 4.19
CA TYR A 141 9.82 4.19 3.35
C TYR A 141 11.14 4.62 2.71
N ASP A 142 12.03 3.65 2.50
CA ASP A 142 13.35 3.91 1.95
C ASP A 142 13.34 4.04 0.41
N LYS A 143 14.50 4.38 -0.17
CA LYS A 143 14.61 4.64 -1.62
C LYS A 143 14.30 3.38 -2.47
N PRO A 144 14.86 2.19 -2.19
CA PRO A 144 14.48 0.97 -2.88
C PRO A 144 12.97 0.68 -2.83
N GLU A 145 12.35 0.77 -1.65
CA GLU A 145 10.92 0.52 -1.49
C GLU A 145 10.09 1.52 -2.31
N VAL A 146 10.44 2.81 -2.23
CA VAL A 146 9.77 3.87 -3.00
C VAL A 146 9.84 3.59 -4.51
N LEU A 147 10.99 3.16 -5.02
CA LEU A 147 11.16 2.87 -6.45
C LEU A 147 10.28 1.71 -6.91
N GLU A 148 10.20 0.63 -6.12
CA GLU A 148 9.33 -0.51 -6.45
C GLU A 148 7.84 -0.15 -6.36
N MET A 149 7.47 0.71 -5.40
CA MET A 149 6.10 1.25 -5.34
C MET A 149 5.76 2.07 -6.59
N GLU A 150 6.65 2.96 -7.03
CA GLU A 150 6.43 3.76 -8.25
C GLU A 150 6.26 2.86 -9.48
N LYS A 151 7.07 1.80 -9.60
CA LYS A 151 6.94 0.81 -10.69
C LYS A 151 5.61 0.07 -10.63
N ALA A 152 5.23 -0.45 -9.46
CA ALA A 152 3.99 -1.22 -9.30
C ALA A 152 2.72 -0.37 -9.53
N PHE A 153 2.83 0.96 -9.41
CA PHE A 153 1.71 1.89 -9.54
C PHE A 153 1.72 2.76 -10.81
N ALA A 154 2.69 2.60 -11.72
CA ALA A 154 2.88 3.45 -12.90
C ALA A 154 1.61 3.65 -13.78
N GLY A 155 0.67 2.71 -13.78
CA GLY A 155 -0.59 2.80 -14.54
C GLY A 155 -1.70 3.66 -13.92
N ILE A 156 -1.74 3.82 -12.60
CA ILE A 156 -2.82 4.54 -11.90
C ILE A 156 -2.86 6.03 -12.28
N GLU A 157 -1.70 6.59 -12.62
CA GLU A 157 -1.56 8.00 -12.98
C GLU A 157 -2.12 8.33 -14.38
N SER A 158 -2.14 7.34 -15.29
CA SER A 158 -2.60 7.49 -16.68
C SER A 158 -4.12 7.62 -16.83
N LEU A 159 -4.88 6.93 -15.96
CA LEU A 159 -6.35 6.88 -15.98
C LEU A 159 -6.97 8.25 -15.64
N ARG A 160 -6.30 9.04 -14.79
CA ARG A 160 -6.80 10.37 -14.38
C ARG A 160 -6.58 11.48 -15.39
N ASN A 161 -5.57 11.34 -16.25
CA ASN A 161 -5.35 12.27 -17.35
C ASN A 161 -6.34 12.00 -18.49
N THR A 162 -6.76 10.75 -18.70
CA THR A 162 -7.77 10.39 -19.70
C THR A 162 -9.18 10.81 -19.29
N GLU A 163 -9.60 10.64 -18.03
CA GLU A 163 -10.92 11.10 -17.58
C GLU A 163 -11.13 12.62 -17.65
N LYS A 164 -10.06 13.41 -17.50
CA LYS A 164 -10.12 14.87 -17.72
C LYS A 164 -10.18 15.24 -19.20
N CYS A 165 -9.54 14.48 -20.08
CA CYS A 165 -9.62 14.70 -21.53
C CYS A 165 -10.97 14.29 -22.13
N VAL A 166 -11.65 13.28 -21.56
CA VAL A 166 -12.95 12.81 -22.04
C VAL A 166 -14.11 13.75 -21.63
N ARG A 167 -13.95 14.57 -20.58
CA ARG A 167 -14.96 15.53 -20.12
C ARG A 167 -14.82 16.94 -20.72
N ILE A 168 -14.00 17.12 -21.75
CA ILE A 168 -13.99 18.33 -22.58
C ILE A 168 -14.61 17.95 -23.93
N ASN A 169 -15.93 17.93 -24.00
CA ASN A 169 -16.73 18.07 -25.22
C ASN A 169 -18.13 18.55 -24.82
#